data_AF-A0A9D1Y3Z9-F1
#
_entry.id   AF-A0A9D1Y3Z9-F1
#
_cell.length_a   1.000
_cell.length_b   1.000
_cell.length_c   1.000
_cell.angle_alpha   90.00
_cell.angle_beta   90.00
_cell.angle_gamma   90.00
#
_symmetry.space_group_name_H-M   'P 1'
#
loop_
_entity.id
_entity.type
_entity.pdbx_description
1 polymer ?
#
loop_
_entity_poly.entity_id
_entity_poly.type
_entity_poly.pdbx_seq_one_letter_code
_entity_poly.pdbx_strand_id
1 'polypeptide(L)' 'MAIPYEQDPQMQQYFSTLPPMIQESILQSGIPFQTEEELRQAVENLMDNKNS' A
#
# COMPACT_ATOMS: atom_id res chain seq x y z
N MET A 1 13.30 -5.16 -13.82
CA MET A 1 13.72 -5.02 -12.41
C MET A 1 12.54 -4.36 -11.71
N ALA A 2 11.90 -5.03 -10.77
CA ALA A 2 10.83 -4.42 -10.00
C ALA A 2 11.46 -3.38 -9.06
N ILE A 3 11.02 -2.13 -9.17
CA ILE A 3 11.41 -1.09 -8.21
C ILE A 3 10.54 -1.27 -6.96
N PRO A 4 11.13 -1.43 -5.75
CA PRO A 4 10.35 -1.39 -4.53
C PRO A 4 9.61 -0.06 -4.43
N TYR A 5 8.39 -0.05 -3.87
CA TYR A 5 7.57 1.17 -3.71
C TYR A 5 8.31 2.30 -2.98
N GLU A 6 9.33 1.99 -2.18
CA GLU A 6 10.22 2.94 -1.52
C GLU A 6 11.09 3.77 -2.49
N GLN A 7 11.22 3.32 -3.74
CA GLN A 7 11.96 3.99 -4.80
C GLN A 7 11.03 4.72 -5.80
N ASP A 8 9.72 4.59 -5.64
CA ASP A 8 8.73 5.33 -6.41
C ASP A 8 8.16 6.49 -5.57
N PRO A 9 8.47 7.75 -5.89
CA PRO A 9 8.01 8.89 -5.12
C PRO A 9 6.49 9.05 -5.13
N GLN A 10 5.78 8.60 -6.17
CA GLN A 10 4.33 8.66 -6.24
C GLN A 10 3.69 7.65 -5.29
N MET A 11 4.22 6.42 -5.25
CA MET A 11 3.77 5.41 -4.30
C MET A 11 4.10 5.78 -2.85
N GLN A 12 5.28 6.37 -2.59
CA GLN A 12 5.61 6.86 -1.25
C GLN A 12 4.68 7.98 -0.80
N GLN A 13 4.33 8.91 -1.70
CA GLN A 13 3.36 9.95 -1.39
C GLN A 13 1.99 9.34 -1.08
N TYR A 14 1.50 8.43 -1.93
CA TYR A 14 0.24 7.74 -1.69
C TYR A 14 0.26 6.98 -0.37
N PHE A 15 1.28 6.16 -0.11
CA PHE A 15 1.47 5.41 1.13
C PHE A 15 1.45 6.32 2.36
N SER A 16 2.13 7.47 2.29
CA SER A 16 2.18 8.44 3.39
C SER A 16 0.82 9.11 3.65
N THR A 17 -0.06 9.17 2.65
CA THR A 17 -1.44 9.68 2.84
C THR A 17 -2.38 8.66 3.48
N LEU A 18 -1.99 7.38 3.56
CA LEU A 18 -2.83 6.32 4.11
C LEU A 18 -2.91 6.40 5.65
N PRO A 19 -4.00 5.89 6.26
CA PRO A 19 -4.10 5.78 7.70
C PRO A 19 -2.97 4.90 8.28
N PRO A 20 -2.48 5.17 9.51
CA PRO A 20 -1.42 4.38 10.15
C PRO A 20 -1.71 2.88 10.18
N MET A 21 -2.96 2.50 10.48
CA MET A 21 -3.39 1.09 10.49
C MET A 21 -3.21 0.40 9.13
N ILE A 22 -3.41 1.11 8.03
CA ILE A 22 -3.26 0.58 6.68
C ILE A 22 -1.77 0.51 6.32
N GLN A 23 -0.99 1.53 6.67
CA GLN A 23 0.47 1.51 6.52
C GLN A 23 1.08 0.30 7.26
N GLU A 24 0.70 0.08 8.51
CA GLU A 24 1.12 -1.09 9.30
C GLU A 24 0.69 -2.40 8.65
N SER A 25 -0.55 -2.49 8.17
CA SER A 25 -1.05 -3.70 7.49
C SER A 25 -0.25 -4.02 6.22
N ILE A 26 0.07 -3.00 5.42
CA ILE A 26 0.90 -3.14 4.21
C ILE A 26 2.31 -3.60 4.57
N LEU A 27 2.92 -2.98 5.58
CA LEU A 27 4.26 -3.35 6.06
C LEU A 27 4.31 -4.77 6.65
N GLN A 28 3.30 -5.15 7.43
CA GLN A 28 3.17 -6.51 7.97
C GLN A 28 2.89 -7.54 6.89
N SER A 29 2.17 -7.17 5.83
CA SER A 29 1.84 -8.08 4.74
C SER A 29 3.09 -8.54 3.98
N GLY A 30 4.17 -7.76 4.00
CA GLY A 30 5.43 -8.10 3.34
C GLY A 30 5.32 -8.28 1.82
N ILE A 31 4.24 -7.81 1.21
CA ILE A 31 4.01 -7.92 -0.24
C ILE A 31 4.83 -6.84 -0.95
N PRO A 32 5.67 -7.23 -1.94
CA PRO A 32 6.35 -6.26 -2.78
C PRO A 32 5.37 -5.68 -3.81
N PHE A 33 4.96 -4.42 -3.63
CA PHE A 33 4.17 -3.69 -4.61
C PHE A 33 5.08 -3.13 -5.71
N GLN A 34 4.71 -3.37 -6.97
CA GLN A 34 5.47 -2.92 -8.15
C GLN A 34 4.80 -1.75 -8.87
N THR A 35 3.52 -1.51 -8.63
CA THR A 35 2.76 -0.38 -9.20
C THR A 35 1.86 0.28 -8.15
N GLU A 36 1.53 1.56 -8.36
CA GLU A 36 0.59 2.30 -7.49
C GLU A 36 -0.80 1.63 -7.48
N GLU A 37 -1.20 1.05 -8.61
CA GLU A 37 -2.48 0.34 -8.74
C GLU A 37 -2.55 -0.88 -7.83
N GLU A 38 -1.47 -1.69 -7.75
CA GLU A 38 -1.40 -2.82 -6.81
C GLU A 38 -1.50 -2.37 -5.35
N LEU A 39 -0.80 -1.27 -5.01
CA LEU A 39 -0.84 -0.69 -3.68
C LEU A 39 -2.25 -0.17 -3.36
N ARG A 40 -2.90 0.54 -4.29
CA ARG A 40 -4.25 1.04 -4.13
C ARG A 40 -5.26 -0.09 -3.96
N GLN A 41 -5.18 -1.15 -4.77
CA GLN A 41 -6.07 -2.31 -4.64
C GLN A 41 -5.89 -3.03 -3.29
N ALA A 42 -4.66 -3.17 -2.80
CA ALA A 42 -4.43 -3.73 -1.46
C ALA A 42 -5.03 -2.84 -0.36
N VAL A 43 -4.87 -1.52 -0.48
CA VAL A 43 -5.50 -0.55 0.42
C VAL A 43 -7.01 -0.66 0.41
N GLU A 44 -7.63 -0.71 -0.77
CA GLU A 44 -9.08 -0.82 -0.92
C GLU A 44 -9.60 -2.09 -0.25
N ASN A 45 -8.94 -3.24 -0.46
CA ASN A 45 -9.30 -4.50 0.20
C ASN A 45 -9.14 -4.43 1.73
N LEU A 46 -8.10 -3.77 2.23
CA LEU A 46 -7.86 -3.59 3.67
C LEU A 46 -8.88 -2.63 4.32
N MET A 47 -9.32 -1.61 3.59
CA MET A 47 -10.34 -0.67 4.04
C MET A 47 -11.75 -1.29 3.99
N ASP A 48 -12.06 -2.07 2.95
CA ASP A 48 -13.35 -2.74 2.77
C ASP A 48 -13.60 -3.85 3.80
N ASN A 49 -12.55 -4.58 4.20
CA ASN A 49 -12.64 -5.61 5.25
C ASN A 49 -13.05 -5.07 6.63
N LYS A 50 -13.09 -3.75 6.82
CA LYS A 50 -13.54 -3.12 8.07
C LYS A 50 -15.07 -2.93 8.14
N ASN A 51 -15.81 -3.28 7.08
CA ASN A 51 -17.24 -2.98 6.95
C ASN A 51 -18.14 -4.21 6.71
N SER A 52 -17.69 -5.43 7.04
CA SER A 52 -18.49 -6.66 6.93
C SER A 52 -18.83 -7.31 8.27
#